data_AF-B2GFY0-F1
#
_entry.id   AF-B2GFY0-F1
#
_cell.length_a   1.000
_cell.length_b   1.000
_cell.length_c   1.000
_cell.angle_alpha   90.00
_cell.angle_beta   90.00
_cell.angle_gamma   90.00
#
_symmetry.space_group_name_H-M   'P 1'
#
loop_
_entity.id
_entity.type
_entity.pdbx_description
1 polymer ?
#
loop_
_entity_poly.entity_id
_entity_poly.type
_entity_poly.pdbx_seq_one_letter_code
_entity_poly.pdbx_strand_id
1 'polypeptide(L)'
;MTERPAPRTVVLVRADAPRLPFVASALGTPLTAVSRDGWSAVVLPPGIDAAAVAAAGDPSRIAVEVFSDGAQRRLRVHPPVTALDAHRDWGSQLAELTRGTTITWSGDEPETTGAVDPDATDPGATDLRVAARSVASIASLCDLDPAATARLENYARTPSSALLLESVLQLLGLPVIAAKIVEGQRELDEVTGVAVYEPRRAGLSLLDSASVEPSGADVLSRIQRAYVRRPALLLALGGVELALGTGLAALAARGGRGSRALGSASALMFSDAALQTALWASVRGRKKR
;
A
#
# COMPACT_ATOMS: atom_id res chain seq x y z
N MET A 1 -16.14 31.50 -1.75
CA MET A 1 -14.69 31.23 -1.60
C MET A 1 -14.57 29.77 -1.21
N THR A 2 -14.36 28.90 -2.17
CA THR A 2 -14.14 27.46 -1.92
C THR A 2 -12.79 27.32 -1.25
N GLU A 3 -12.81 26.86 0.00
CA GLU A 3 -11.62 26.55 0.78
C GLU A 3 -10.75 25.58 -0.03
N ARG A 4 -9.49 25.96 -0.31
CA ARG A 4 -8.59 25.08 -1.06
C ARG A 4 -8.34 23.82 -0.22
N PRO A 5 -8.46 22.62 -0.79
CA PRO A 5 -8.17 21.39 -0.05
C PRO A 5 -6.72 21.43 0.44
N ALA A 6 -6.51 21.04 1.70
CA ALA A 6 -5.16 20.94 2.25
C ALA A 6 -4.30 19.98 1.40
N PRO A 7 -3.00 20.25 1.23
CA PRO A 7 -2.11 19.41 0.42
C PRO A 7 -2.12 17.97 0.96
N ARG A 8 -2.41 17.01 0.08
CA ARG A 8 -2.47 15.59 0.42
C ARG A 8 -1.62 14.78 -0.53
N THR A 9 -0.87 13.83 0.05
CA THR A 9 -0.12 12.82 -0.69
C THR A 9 -0.68 11.44 -0.35
N VAL A 10 -0.94 10.64 -1.37
CA VAL A 10 -1.34 9.23 -1.23
C VAL A 10 -0.36 8.36 -2.01
N VAL A 11 0.09 7.28 -1.38
CA VAL A 11 0.95 6.27 -2.01
C VAL A 11 0.16 4.99 -2.22
N LEU A 12 0.02 4.59 -3.47
CA LEU A 12 -0.53 3.31 -3.90
C LEU A 12 0.57 2.26 -3.86
N VAL A 13 0.45 1.30 -2.96
CA VAL A 13 1.36 0.15 -2.84
C VAL A 13 0.63 -1.15 -3.08
N ARG A 14 1.33 -2.13 -3.65
CA ARG A 14 0.80 -3.49 -3.82
C ARG A 14 0.91 -4.31 -2.53
N ALA A 15 0.37 -3.76 -1.46
CA ALA A 15 0.27 -4.39 -0.17
C ALA A 15 -1.22 -4.55 0.15
N ASP A 16 -1.70 -5.78 0.33
CA ASP A 16 -3.07 -6.00 0.79
C ASP A 16 -3.22 -5.54 2.26
N ALA A 17 -4.45 -5.28 2.71
CA ALA A 17 -4.78 -4.80 4.05
C ALA A 17 -4.05 -5.55 5.20
N PRO A 18 -3.89 -6.89 5.16
CA PRO A 18 -3.14 -7.64 6.17
C PRO A 18 -1.66 -7.27 6.26
N ARG A 19 -1.04 -6.72 5.21
CA ARG A 19 0.39 -6.36 5.22
C ARG A 19 0.64 -5.01 5.89
N LEU A 20 -0.36 -4.13 5.93
CA LEU A 20 -0.22 -2.76 6.43
C LEU A 20 0.20 -2.62 7.91
N PRO A 21 -0.21 -3.49 8.85
CA PRO A 21 0.34 -3.48 10.21
C PRO A 21 1.87 -3.63 10.25
N PHE A 22 2.46 -4.42 9.35
CA PHE A 22 3.92 -4.56 9.26
C PHE A 22 4.57 -3.31 8.70
N VAL A 23 3.95 -2.69 7.68
CA VAL A 23 4.42 -1.43 7.10
C VAL A 23 4.42 -0.32 8.15
N ALA A 24 3.32 -0.17 8.90
CA ALA A 24 3.23 0.81 9.99
C ALA A 24 4.29 0.55 11.07
N SER A 25 4.49 -0.72 11.43
CA SER A 25 5.50 -1.12 12.42
C SER A 25 6.94 -0.88 11.96
N ALA A 26 7.25 -1.17 10.69
CA ALA A 26 8.57 -0.95 10.10
C ALA A 26 8.92 0.54 10.01
N LEU A 27 7.92 1.39 9.72
CA LEU A 27 8.06 2.84 9.67
C LEU A 27 7.92 3.51 11.05
N GLY A 28 7.57 2.76 12.10
CA GLY A 28 7.37 3.27 13.46
C GLY A 28 6.27 4.33 13.58
N THR A 29 5.36 4.42 12.60
CA THR A 29 4.41 5.53 12.44
C THR A 29 3.01 5.00 12.11
N PRO A 30 1.93 5.58 12.66
CA PRO A 30 0.58 5.19 12.28
C PRO A 30 0.29 5.50 10.81
N LEU A 31 -0.41 4.59 10.13
CA LEU A 31 -0.78 4.73 8.73
C LEU A 31 -2.30 4.69 8.56
N THR A 32 -2.85 5.65 7.84
CA THR A 32 -4.24 5.61 7.39
C THR A 32 -4.26 5.10 5.95
N ALA A 33 -5.01 4.04 5.68
CA ALA A 33 -5.02 3.44 4.36
C ALA A 33 -6.38 2.86 3.97
N VAL A 34 -6.61 2.81 2.66
CA VAL A 34 -7.77 2.19 2.04
C VAL A 34 -7.31 1.06 1.13
N SER A 35 -7.70 -0.16 1.43
CA SER A 35 -7.30 -1.35 0.66
C SER A 35 -8.41 -1.80 -0.27
N ARG A 36 -8.08 -2.02 -1.54
CA ARG A 36 -9.01 -2.45 -2.57
C ARG A 36 -8.28 -3.25 -3.65
N ASP A 37 -8.83 -4.41 -4.02
CA ASP A 37 -8.34 -5.24 -5.12
C ASP A 37 -6.83 -5.58 -5.02
N GLY A 38 -6.33 -5.79 -3.79
CA GLY A 38 -4.92 -6.12 -3.52
C GLY A 38 -3.96 -4.93 -3.52
N TRP A 39 -4.46 -3.72 -3.74
CA TRP A 39 -3.73 -2.47 -3.56
C TRP A 39 -4.13 -1.80 -2.25
N SER A 40 -3.23 -1.01 -1.68
CA SER A 40 -3.54 -0.10 -0.58
C SER A 40 -3.15 1.33 -0.93
N ALA A 41 -4.11 2.24 -0.84
CA ALA A 41 -3.92 3.67 -0.90
C ALA A 41 -3.59 4.18 0.51
N VAL A 42 -2.31 4.42 0.78
CA VAL A 42 -1.81 4.91 2.07
C VAL A 42 -1.72 6.42 2.02
N VAL A 43 -2.42 7.10 2.94
CA VAL A 43 -2.32 8.55 3.11
C VAL A 43 -1.03 8.85 3.84
N LEU A 44 -0.15 9.62 3.22
CA LEU A 44 1.19 9.85 3.73
C LEU A 44 1.15 10.85 4.91
N PRO A 45 1.62 10.47 6.10
CA PRO A 45 1.79 11.42 7.19
C PRO A 45 2.87 12.45 6.86
N PRO A 46 2.78 13.68 7.41
CA PRO A 46 3.82 14.68 7.22
C PRO A 46 5.18 14.17 7.73
N GLY A 47 6.23 14.35 6.92
CA GLY A 47 7.61 13.95 7.26
C GLY A 47 7.99 12.51 6.94
N ILE A 48 7.07 11.68 6.43
CA ILE A 48 7.38 10.34 5.94
C ILE A 48 7.70 10.38 4.45
N ASP A 49 8.78 9.71 4.05
CA ASP A 49 9.14 9.57 2.64
C ASP A 49 8.24 8.53 1.94
N ALA A 50 7.67 8.90 0.80
CA ALA A 50 6.87 8.01 -0.03
C ALA A 50 7.67 6.79 -0.50
N ALA A 51 8.97 6.94 -0.72
CA ALA A 51 9.84 5.81 -1.09
C ALA A 51 10.00 4.80 0.04
N ALA A 52 10.00 5.24 1.31
CA ALA A 52 10.04 4.34 2.45
C ALA A 52 8.76 3.50 2.55
N VAL A 53 7.60 4.10 2.26
CA VAL A 53 6.31 3.38 2.19
C VAL A 53 6.30 2.38 1.03
N ALA A 54 6.82 2.76 -0.14
CA ALA A 54 6.96 1.87 -1.29
C ALA A 54 7.83 0.65 -0.97
N ALA A 55 9.01 0.88 -0.36
CA ALA A 55 9.96 -0.16 0.04
C ALA A 55 9.37 -1.11 1.10
N ALA A 56 8.65 -0.56 2.09
CA ALA A 56 8.07 -1.35 3.17
C ALA A 56 6.81 -2.14 2.72
N GLY A 57 6.07 -1.66 1.73
CA GLY A 57 4.86 -2.29 1.24
C GLY A 57 5.12 -3.55 0.40
N ASP A 58 5.81 -3.39 -0.73
CA ASP A 58 6.26 -4.50 -1.58
C ASP A 58 7.49 -4.07 -2.40
N PRO A 59 8.72 -4.41 -1.97
CA PRO A 59 9.95 -3.96 -2.63
C PRO A 59 10.17 -4.57 -4.03
N SER A 60 9.37 -5.58 -4.39
CA SER A 60 9.44 -6.27 -5.69
C SER A 60 8.53 -5.66 -6.75
N ARG A 61 7.67 -4.70 -6.36
CA ARG A 61 6.64 -4.13 -7.23
C ARG A 61 6.79 -2.61 -7.32
N ILE A 62 6.20 -2.05 -8.36
CA ILE A 62 6.06 -0.60 -8.49
C ILE A 62 5.11 -0.06 -7.41
N ALA A 63 5.35 1.17 -7.00
CA ALA A 63 4.42 1.96 -6.20
C ALA A 63 4.13 3.29 -6.91
N VAL A 64 2.96 3.87 -6.65
CA VAL A 64 2.56 5.12 -7.31
C VAL A 64 2.17 6.16 -6.27
N GLU A 65 2.89 7.27 -6.25
CA GLU A 65 2.61 8.42 -5.42
C GLU A 65 1.75 9.42 -6.20
N VAL A 66 0.68 9.88 -5.56
CA VAL A 66 -0.25 10.88 -6.09
C VAL A 66 -0.33 12.02 -5.10
N PHE A 67 -0.16 13.25 -5.57
CA PHE A 67 -0.22 14.47 -4.78
C PHE A 67 -1.14 15.50 -5.43
N SER A 68 -1.87 16.24 -4.61
CA SER A 68 -2.62 17.43 -5.00
C SER A 68 -2.71 18.40 -3.83
N ASP A 69 -2.59 19.68 -4.15
CA ASP A 69 -2.95 20.81 -3.27
C ASP A 69 -4.14 21.61 -3.84
N GLY A 70 -4.84 21.04 -4.83
CA GLY A 70 -5.92 21.67 -5.60
C GLY A 70 -5.45 22.49 -6.80
N ALA A 71 -4.27 23.12 -6.72
CA ALA A 71 -3.68 23.93 -7.79
C ALA A 71 -2.68 23.14 -8.63
N GLN A 72 -1.78 22.41 -7.98
CA GLN A 72 -0.81 21.52 -8.58
C GLN A 72 -1.18 20.07 -8.30
N ARG A 73 -1.00 19.24 -9.33
CA ARG A 73 -1.18 17.79 -9.26
C ARG A 73 0.11 17.13 -9.68
N ARG A 74 0.46 16.02 -9.02
CA ARG A 74 1.67 15.27 -9.36
C ARG A 74 1.40 13.77 -9.24
N LEU A 75 1.89 13.04 -10.23
CA LEU A 75 1.95 11.59 -10.20
C LEU A 75 3.41 11.16 -10.34
N ARG A 76 3.87 10.30 -9.43
CA ARG A 76 5.22 9.74 -9.47
C ARG A 76 5.16 8.22 -9.37
N VAL A 77 5.87 7.55 -10.26
CA VAL A 77 6.02 6.09 -10.22
C VAL A 77 7.36 5.74 -9.59
N HIS A 78 7.31 4.96 -8.53
CA HIS A 78 8.48 4.40 -7.86
C HIS A 78 8.75 3.00 -8.42
N PRO A 79 9.95 2.76 -8.99
CA PRO A 79 10.31 1.45 -9.48
C PRO A 79 10.49 0.44 -8.33
N PRO A 80 10.50 -0.87 -8.61
CA PRO A 80 10.81 -1.88 -7.60
C PRO A 80 12.18 -1.60 -6.97
N VAL A 81 12.25 -1.57 -5.64
CA VAL A 81 13.51 -1.37 -4.92
C VAL A 81 14.50 -2.51 -5.22
N THR A 82 13.99 -3.71 -5.46
CA THR A 82 14.79 -4.87 -5.89
C THR A 82 15.45 -4.71 -7.26
N ALA A 83 15.00 -3.77 -8.09
CA ALA A 83 15.62 -3.45 -9.37
C ALA A 83 16.71 -2.38 -9.26
N LEU A 84 16.86 -1.74 -8.09
CA LEU A 84 17.92 -0.77 -7.82
C LEU A 84 19.24 -1.49 -7.56
N ASP A 85 20.34 -0.83 -7.90
CA ASP A 85 21.68 -1.37 -7.65
C ASP A 85 21.94 -1.42 -6.15
N ALA A 86 22.13 -2.63 -5.62
CA ALA A 86 22.40 -2.87 -4.21
C ALA A 86 23.74 -2.26 -3.73
N HIS A 87 24.65 -1.95 -4.66
CA HIS A 87 25.96 -1.35 -4.37
C HIS A 87 25.93 0.18 -4.32
N ARG A 88 24.81 0.80 -4.68
CA ARG A 88 24.62 2.25 -4.65
C ARG A 88 23.60 2.64 -3.59
N ASP A 89 23.74 3.84 -3.06
CA ASP A 89 22.76 4.40 -2.12
C ASP A 89 21.37 4.52 -2.79
N TRP A 90 20.34 3.98 -2.12
CA TRP A 90 18.98 3.94 -2.65
C TRP A 90 18.39 5.34 -2.80
N GLY A 91 18.67 6.26 -1.87
CA GLY A 91 18.18 7.63 -1.91
C GLY A 91 18.66 8.37 -3.16
N SER A 92 19.94 8.24 -3.50
CA SER A 92 20.52 8.83 -4.71
C SER A 92 19.90 8.28 -6.00
N GLN A 93 19.69 6.97 -6.09
CA GLN A 93 19.08 6.33 -7.26
C GLN A 93 17.62 6.73 -7.43
N LEU A 94 16.86 6.78 -6.33
CA LEU A 94 15.46 7.23 -6.35
C LEU A 94 15.36 8.71 -6.72
N ALA A 95 16.29 9.56 -6.28
CA ALA A 95 16.35 10.97 -6.65
C ALA A 95 16.66 11.17 -8.15
N GLU A 96 17.56 10.36 -8.72
CA GLU A 96 17.82 10.33 -10.16
C GLU A 96 16.56 9.93 -10.95
N LEU A 97 15.89 8.86 -10.51
CA LEU A 97 14.69 8.33 -11.16
C LEU A 97 13.49 9.26 -11.01
N THR A 98 13.44 10.05 -9.94
CA THR A 98 12.35 11.03 -9.69
C THR A 98 12.10 11.93 -10.89
N ARG A 99 13.15 12.43 -11.53
CA ARG A 99 13.02 13.33 -12.69
C ARG A 99 12.48 12.62 -13.93
N GLY A 100 12.69 11.31 -14.05
CA GLY A 100 12.23 10.49 -15.17
C GLY A 100 10.92 9.77 -14.91
N THR A 101 10.37 9.76 -13.70
CA THR A 101 9.14 9.02 -13.38
C THR A 101 8.04 9.88 -12.78
N THR A 102 8.16 11.20 -12.93
CA THR A 102 7.21 12.17 -12.40
C THR A 102 6.53 12.94 -13.54
N ILE A 103 5.20 13.05 -13.45
CA ILE A 103 4.38 13.96 -14.26
C ILE A 103 3.76 14.98 -13.31
N THR A 104 3.86 16.26 -13.68
CA THR A 104 3.31 17.38 -12.93
C THR A 104 2.32 18.15 -13.79
N TRP A 105 1.22 18.58 -13.20
CA TRP A 105 0.22 19.43 -13.82
C TRP A 105 0.01 20.66 -12.95
N SER A 106 0.15 21.85 -13.53
CA SER A 106 -0.20 23.12 -12.91
C SER A 106 -1.58 23.57 -13.39
N GLY A 107 -2.39 24.10 -12.47
CA GLY A 107 -3.72 24.64 -12.75
C GLY A 107 -3.72 26.09 -13.24
N ASP A 108 -2.59 26.80 -13.16
CA ASP A 108 -2.48 28.15 -13.70
C ASP A 108 -2.18 28.08 -15.20
N GLU A 109 -3.02 28.78 -15.98
CA GLU A 109 -2.62 29.21 -17.31
C GLU A 109 -1.26 29.93 -17.18
N PRO A 110 -0.31 29.70 -18.09
CA PRO A 110 0.88 30.53 -18.12
C PRO A 110 0.39 31.98 -18.31
N GLU A 111 0.52 32.82 -17.28
CA GLU A 111 0.42 34.26 -17.44
C GLU A 111 1.51 34.65 -18.45
N THR A 112 1.11 34.82 -19.71
CA THR A 112 1.89 35.50 -20.75
C THR A 112 2.01 36.98 -20.38
N THR A 113 2.82 37.27 -19.37
CA THR A 113 3.18 38.64 -18.96
C THR A 113 4.68 38.69 -18.66
N GLY A 114 5.49 38.62 -19.71
CA GLY A 114 6.92 38.89 -19.61
C GLY A 114 7.58 38.87 -20.98
N ALA A 115 8.27 39.96 -21.33
CA ALA A 115 8.91 40.19 -22.60
C ALA A 115 9.71 38.96 -23.11
N VAL A 116 9.44 38.56 -24.35
CA VAL A 116 10.17 37.50 -25.05
C VAL A 116 11.60 37.99 -25.30
N ASP A 117 12.54 37.43 -24.54
CA ASP A 117 13.96 37.52 -24.82
C ASP A 117 14.29 36.50 -25.94
N PRO A 118 14.69 36.92 -27.16
CA PRO A 118 14.82 36.03 -28.32
C PRO A 118 16.00 35.05 -28.23
N ASP A 119 16.83 35.14 -27.19
CA ASP A 119 17.97 34.25 -26.93
C ASP A 119 17.72 33.27 -25.76
N ALA A 120 16.54 33.31 -25.14
CA ALA A 120 16.15 32.34 -24.13
C ALA A 120 15.80 31.00 -24.80
N THR A 121 16.57 29.95 -24.47
CA THR A 121 16.22 28.56 -24.81
C THR A 121 14.77 28.30 -24.46
N ASP A 122 13.93 27.99 -25.45
CA ASP A 122 12.48 27.88 -25.31
C ASP A 122 12.10 27.00 -24.09
N PRO A 123 11.59 27.60 -23.00
CA PRO A 123 11.28 26.87 -21.78
C PRO A 123 10.16 25.84 -22.04
N GLY A 124 9.23 26.14 -22.95
CA GLY A 124 8.14 25.22 -23.32
C GLY A 124 8.65 23.97 -24.06
N ALA A 125 9.67 24.10 -24.91
CA ALA A 125 10.28 22.96 -25.59
C ALA A 125 11.04 22.02 -24.62
N THR A 126 11.58 22.57 -23.53
CA THR A 126 12.28 21.81 -22.49
C THR A 126 11.29 21.01 -21.64
N ASP A 127 10.19 21.63 -21.22
CA ASP A 127 9.13 20.98 -20.43
C ASP A 127 8.46 19.84 -21.21
N LEU A 128 8.20 20.03 -22.49
CA LEU A 128 7.64 18.98 -23.36
C LEU A 128 8.59 17.78 -23.52
N ARG A 129 9.89 18.01 -23.63
CA ARG A 129 10.90 16.93 -23.71
C ARG A 129 11.03 16.17 -22.39
N VAL A 130 10.96 16.87 -21.26
CA VAL A 130 10.97 16.25 -19.93
C VAL A 130 9.71 15.41 -19.74
N ALA A 131 8.52 15.95 -20.05
CA ALA A 131 7.26 15.23 -19.98
C ALA A 131 7.26 13.96 -20.85
N ALA A 132 7.74 14.06 -22.10
CA ALA A 132 7.84 12.90 -23.00
C ALA A 132 8.77 11.81 -22.46
N ARG A 133 9.93 12.19 -21.87
CA ARG A 133 10.83 11.24 -21.20
C ARG A 133 10.18 10.59 -19.98
N SER A 134 9.42 11.36 -19.20
CA SER A 134 8.68 10.84 -18.06
C SER A 134 7.62 9.83 -18.46
N VAL A 135 6.83 10.14 -19.50
CA VAL A 135 5.81 9.25 -20.05
C VAL A 135 6.44 7.95 -20.57
N ALA A 136 7.54 8.02 -21.32
CA ALA A 136 8.22 6.84 -21.82
C ALA A 136 8.73 5.93 -20.70
N SER A 137 9.27 6.51 -19.62
CA SER A 137 9.78 5.74 -18.48
C SER A 137 8.64 5.13 -17.67
N ILE A 138 7.54 5.86 -17.46
CA ILE A 138 6.33 5.34 -16.81
C ILE A 138 5.69 4.24 -17.64
N ALA A 139 5.61 4.40 -18.96
CA ALA A 139 5.09 3.38 -19.86
C ALA A 139 5.92 2.09 -19.78
N SER A 140 7.25 2.21 -19.69
CA SER A 140 8.13 1.07 -19.49
C SER A 140 7.99 0.42 -18.12
N LEU A 141 7.77 1.18 -17.05
CA LEU A 141 7.63 0.63 -15.68
C LEU A 141 6.27 -0.02 -15.42
N CYS A 142 5.23 0.47 -16.10
CA CYS A 142 3.86 -0.02 -15.97
C CYS A 142 3.46 -0.99 -17.10
N ASP A 143 4.40 -1.40 -17.96
CA ASP A 143 4.17 -2.27 -19.13
C ASP A 143 2.99 -1.80 -20.01
N LEU A 144 2.92 -0.50 -20.30
CA LEU A 144 1.83 0.09 -21.09
C LEU A 144 1.96 -0.26 -22.57
N ASP A 145 0.82 -0.56 -23.21
CA ASP A 145 0.76 -0.72 -24.65
C ASP A 145 0.94 0.64 -25.38
N PRO A 146 1.22 0.65 -26.70
CA PRO A 146 1.42 1.90 -27.44
C PRO A 146 0.20 2.83 -27.44
N ALA A 147 -1.01 2.28 -27.38
CA ALA A 147 -2.24 3.08 -27.37
C ALA A 147 -2.44 3.78 -26.01
N ALA A 148 -2.16 3.09 -24.91
CA ALA A 148 -2.18 3.61 -23.56
C ALA A 148 -1.06 4.63 -23.35
N THR A 149 0.12 4.39 -23.92
CA THR A 149 1.25 5.34 -23.90
C THR A 149 0.87 6.66 -24.59
N ALA A 150 0.22 6.60 -25.76
CA ALA A 150 -0.26 7.79 -26.46
C ALA A 150 -1.34 8.54 -25.66
N ARG A 151 -2.24 7.83 -24.97
CA ARG A 151 -3.23 8.46 -24.07
C ARG A 151 -2.55 9.14 -22.88
N LEU A 152 -1.55 8.50 -22.29
CA LEU A 152 -0.79 9.08 -21.18
C LEU A 152 -0.04 10.34 -21.61
N GLU A 153 0.54 10.33 -22.81
CA GLU A 153 1.17 11.51 -23.41
C GLU A 153 0.19 12.66 -23.59
N ASN A 154 -1.03 12.38 -24.07
CA ASN A 154 -2.08 13.39 -24.17
C ASN A 154 -2.47 13.94 -22.79
N TYR A 155 -2.62 13.09 -21.78
CA TYR A 155 -2.91 13.54 -20.41
C TYR A 155 -1.77 14.37 -19.81
N ALA A 156 -0.51 14.03 -20.08
CA ALA A 156 0.64 14.80 -19.62
C ALA A 156 0.71 16.21 -20.22
N ARG A 157 0.18 16.39 -21.43
CA ARG A 157 0.11 17.70 -22.12
C ARG A 157 -1.14 18.51 -21.79
N THR A 158 -2.17 17.87 -21.23
CA THR A 158 -3.46 18.51 -20.97
C THR A 158 -3.37 19.36 -19.69
N PRO A 159 -3.97 20.57 -19.66
CA PRO A 159 -4.08 21.37 -18.45
C PRO A 159 -4.74 20.58 -17.32
N SER A 160 -4.35 20.92 -16.09
CA SER A 160 -4.85 20.25 -14.90
C SER A 160 -6.38 20.34 -14.80
N SER A 161 -7.06 19.18 -14.71
CA SER A 161 -8.51 19.12 -14.46
C SER A 161 -8.82 18.20 -13.28
N ALA A 162 -9.97 18.41 -12.64
CA ALA A 162 -10.39 17.64 -11.46
C ALA A 162 -10.49 16.12 -11.71
N LEU A 163 -10.66 15.69 -12.97
CA LEU A 163 -10.79 14.28 -13.36
C LEU A 163 -9.51 13.71 -14.00
N LEU A 164 -8.46 14.53 -14.13
CA LEU A 164 -7.24 14.12 -14.81
C LEU A 164 -6.55 12.98 -14.05
N LEU A 165 -6.37 13.13 -12.72
CA LEU A 165 -5.76 12.09 -11.89
C LEU A 165 -6.57 10.80 -11.91
N GLU A 166 -7.91 10.88 -11.88
CA GLU A 166 -8.77 9.70 -11.98
C GLU A 166 -8.57 8.99 -13.33
N SER A 167 -8.54 9.74 -14.43
CA SER A 167 -8.34 9.20 -15.78
C SER A 167 -6.97 8.54 -15.94
N VAL A 168 -5.91 9.16 -15.40
CA VAL A 168 -4.56 8.60 -15.43
C VAL A 168 -4.47 7.32 -14.59
N LEU A 169 -5.07 7.30 -13.40
CA LEU A 169 -5.09 6.08 -12.57
C LEU A 169 -5.87 4.94 -13.24
N GLN A 170 -7.01 5.24 -13.88
CA GLN A 170 -7.76 4.25 -14.66
C GLN A 170 -6.94 3.69 -15.83
N LEU A 171 -6.21 4.56 -16.53
CA LEU A 171 -5.33 4.17 -17.63
C LEU A 171 -4.23 3.21 -17.16
N LEU A 172 -3.68 3.44 -15.98
CA LEU A 172 -2.65 2.59 -15.36
C LEU A 172 -3.24 1.32 -14.69
N GLY A 173 -4.56 1.13 -14.71
CA GLY A 173 -5.23 0.02 -14.03
C GLY A 173 -5.15 0.09 -12.49
N LEU A 174 -4.97 1.30 -11.95
CA LEU A 174 -4.78 1.56 -10.53
C LEU A 174 -6.07 2.00 -9.83
N PRO A 175 -6.19 1.82 -8.50
CA PRO A 175 -7.36 2.26 -7.75
C PRO A 175 -7.55 3.78 -7.80
N VAL A 176 -8.68 4.22 -8.38
CA VAL A 176 -9.05 5.64 -8.47
C VAL A 176 -9.34 6.32 -7.12
N ILE A 177 -9.43 5.53 -6.04
CA ILE A 177 -9.71 6.06 -4.71
C ILE A 177 -8.61 7.03 -4.25
N ALA A 178 -7.35 6.84 -4.70
CA ALA A 178 -6.26 7.77 -4.39
C ALA A 178 -6.55 9.18 -4.93
N ALA A 179 -7.02 9.31 -6.18
CA ALA A 179 -7.40 10.60 -6.74
C ALA A 179 -8.54 11.26 -5.95
N LYS A 180 -9.54 10.48 -5.53
CA LYS A 180 -10.69 10.99 -4.75
C LYS A 180 -10.30 11.50 -3.36
N ILE A 181 -9.36 10.81 -2.70
CA ILE A 181 -8.84 11.21 -1.38
C ILE A 181 -7.99 12.48 -1.49
N VAL A 182 -7.14 12.53 -2.51
CA VAL A 182 -6.16 13.61 -2.74
C VAL A 182 -6.85 14.90 -3.19
N GLU A 183 -7.86 14.82 -4.05
CA GLU A 183 -8.66 15.96 -4.50
C GLU A 183 -9.69 16.44 -3.46
N GLY A 184 -9.75 15.82 -2.27
CA GLY A 184 -10.70 16.20 -1.23
C GLY A 184 -12.17 15.93 -1.58
N GLN A 185 -12.46 15.15 -2.62
CA GLN A 185 -13.83 14.80 -3.03
C GLN A 185 -14.51 13.83 -2.06
N ARG A 186 -13.74 13.18 -1.17
CA ARG A 186 -14.24 12.37 -0.07
C ARG A 186 -13.42 12.65 1.18
N GLU A 187 -14.11 12.80 2.30
CA GLU A 187 -13.45 12.80 3.60
C GLU A 187 -12.97 11.38 3.94
N LEU A 188 -11.90 11.30 4.74
CA LEU A 188 -11.24 10.03 5.06
C LEU A 188 -12.12 9.10 5.89
N ASP A 189 -13.14 9.61 6.58
CA ASP A 189 -14.13 8.85 7.34
C ASP A 189 -15.31 8.38 6.46
N GLU A 190 -15.64 9.12 5.39
CA GLU A 190 -16.67 8.76 4.42
C GLU A 190 -16.24 7.65 3.44
N VAL A 191 -14.92 7.41 3.30
CA VAL A 191 -14.43 6.36 2.42
C VAL A 191 -14.65 4.98 3.07
N THR A 192 -15.54 4.19 2.47
CA THR A 192 -15.78 2.80 2.89
C THR A 192 -14.48 1.99 2.85
N GLY A 193 -14.10 1.39 3.98
CA GLY A 193 -12.92 0.54 4.10
C GLY A 193 -11.64 1.26 4.54
N VAL A 194 -11.74 2.50 5.01
CA VAL A 194 -10.61 3.18 5.67
C VAL A 194 -10.29 2.49 6.99
N ALA A 195 -9.01 2.22 7.18
CA ALA A 195 -8.49 1.68 8.42
C ALA A 195 -7.23 2.46 8.83
N VAL A 196 -7.09 2.65 10.15
CA VAL A 196 -5.89 3.21 10.77
C VAL A 196 -5.09 2.06 11.37
N TYR A 197 -3.81 2.00 11.02
CA TYR A 197 -2.88 0.95 11.43
C TYR A 197 -1.80 1.54 12.33
N GLU A 198 -1.81 1.16 13.60
CA GLU A 198 -0.83 1.61 14.59
C GLU A 198 0.45 0.75 14.55
N PRO A 199 1.64 1.34 14.77
CA PRO A 199 2.88 0.59 14.86
C PRO A 199 2.88 -0.30 16.11
N ARG A 200 3.24 -1.57 15.95
CA ARG A 200 3.33 -2.54 17.05
C ARG A 200 4.57 -3.42 16.94
N ARG A 201 4.89 -4.14 18.01
CA ARG A 201 5.97 -5.15 18.01
C ARG A 201 5.63 -6.26 17.01
N ALA A 202 6.62 -6.79 16.31
CA ALA A 202 6.46 -7.74 15.19
C ALA A 202 5.48 -8.91 15.47
N GLY A 203 5.51 -9.50 16.68
CA GLY A 203 4.57 -10.56 17.07
C GLY A 203 3.11 -10.12 17.16
N LEU A 204 2.86 -8.88 17.60
CA LEU A 204 1.52 -8.29 17.60
C LEU A 204 1.10 -7.87 16.18
N SER A 205 2.04 -7.43 15.34
CA SER A 205 1.78 -7.11 13.94
C SER A 205 1.36 -8.36 13.14
N LEU A 206 1.92 -9.53 13.46
CA LEU A 206 1.47 -10.84 12.95
C LEU A 206 0.02 -11.13 13.34
N LEU A 207 -0.33 -11.01 14.63
CA LEU A 207 -1.70 -11.23 15.09
C LEU A 207 -2.68 -10.22 14.49
N ASP A 208 -2.26 -8.97 14.36
CA ASP A 208 -3.05 -7.92 13.74
C ASP A 208 -3.27 -8.21 12.26
N SER A 209 -2.22 -8.59 11.51
CA SER A 209 -2.30 -8.95 10.08
C SER A 209 -3.29 -10.06 9.81
N ALA A 210 -3.23 -11.14 10.59
CA ALA A 210 -4.12 -12.28 10.47
C ALA A 210 -5.58 -11.92 10.80
N SER A 211 -5.79 -10.87 11.59
CA SER A 211 -7.12 -10.36 11.94
C SER A 211 -7.67 -9.28 10.99
N VAL A 212 -6.88 -8.76 10.04
CA VAL A 212 -7.39 -7.86 8.99
C VAL A 212 -8.06 -8.69 7.89
N GLU A 213 -9.22 -8.25 7.40
CA GLU A 213 -9.85 -8.86 6.22
C GLU A 213 -9.05 -8.49 4.96
N PRO A 214 -8.59 -9.49 4.17
CA PRO A 214 -7.90 -9.21 2.92
C PRO A 214 -8.84 -8.58 1.89
N SER A 215 -8.32 -7.65 1.09
CA SER A 215 -9.02 -7.05 -0.05
C SER A 215 -8.83 -7.84 -1.35
N GLY A 216 -7.81 -8.71 -1.43
CA GLY A 216 -7.53 -9.54 -2.61
C GLY A 216 -8.56 -10.67 -2.86
N ALA A 217 -8.60 -11.18 -4.09
CA ALA A 217 -9.52 -12.25 -4.52
C ALA A 217 -8.91 -13.67 -4.49
N ASP A 218 -7.64 -13.80 -4.10
CA ASP A 218 -6.91 -15.06 -4.15
C ASP A 218 -7.46 -16.14 -3.21
N VAL A 219 -7.07 -17.40 -3.43
CA VAL A 219 -7.52 -18.55 -2.61
C VAL A 219 -7.15 -18.37 -1.14
N LEU A 220 -5.93 -17.92 -0.85
CA LEU A 220 -5.48 -17.62 0.52
C LEU A 220 -6.31 -16.48 1.13
N SER A 221 -6.58 -15.42 0.37
CA SER A 221 -7.43 -14.32 0.81
C SER A 221 -8.86 -14.78 1.11
N ARG A 222 -9.40 -15.74 0.35
CA ARG A 222 -10.70 -16.37 0.63
C ARG A 222 -10.70 -17.17 1.94
N ILE A 223 -9.65 -17.95 2.18
CA ILE A 223 -9.50 -18.74 3.42
C ILE A 223 -9.36 -17.82 4.62
N GLN A 224 -8.47 -16.82 4.56
CA GLN A 224 -8.30 -15.83 5.63
C GLN A 224 -9.59 -15.06 5.89
N ARG A 225 -10.29 -14.63 4.83
CA ARG A 225 -11.60 -13.97 4.94
C ARG A 225 -12.63 -14.87 5.61
N ALA A 226 -12.63 -16.17 5.34
CA ALA A 226 -13.53 -17.12 6.00
C ALA A 226 -13.27 -17.19 7.52
N TYR A 227 -12.00 -17.19 7.96
CA TYR A 227 -11.64 -17.17 9.37
C TYR A 227 -12.03 -15.86 10.07
N VAL A 228 -11.77 -14.70 9.43
CA VAL A 228 -12.17 -13.39 9.97
C VAL A 228 -13.69 -13.26 10.09
N ARG A 229 -14.43 -13.75 9.10
CA ARG A 229 -15.90 -13.72 9.11
C ARG A 229 -16.50 -14.70 10.12
N ARG A 230 -15.94 -15.90 10.25
CA ARG A 230 -16.38 -16.95 11.18
C ARG A 230 -15.29 -17.30 12.20
N PRO A 231 -15.03 -16.43 13.18
CA PRO A 231 -13.94 -16.63 14.15
C PRO A 231 -14.16 -17.88 15.01
N ALA A 232 -15.40 -18.36 15.18
CA ALA A 232 -15.69 -19.60 15.89
C ALA A 232 -14.95 -20.83 15.32
N LEU A 233 -14.55 -20.81 14.04
CA LEU A 233 -13.72 -21.87 13.45
C LEU A 233 -12.35 -21.97 14.12
N LEU A 234 -11.76 -20.85 14.54
CA LEU A 234 -10.48 -20.81 15.26
C LEU A 234 -10.60 -21.43 16.66
N LEU A 235 -11.73 -21.22 17.35
CA LEU A 235 -11.99 -21.88 18.62
C LEU A 235 -12.23 -23.37 18.46
N ALA A 236 -12.93 -23.78 17.40
CA ALA A 236 -13.18 -25.19 17.13
C ALA A 236 -11.85 -25.93 16.86
N LEU A 237 -10.97 -25.34 16.04
CA LEU A 237 -9.65 -25.89 15.74
C LEU A 237 -8.77 -25.94 17.00
N GLY A 238 -8.72 -24.85 17.77
CA GLY A 238 -7.90 -24.78 18.98
C GLY A 238 -8.42 -25.69 20.09
N GLY A 239 -9.74 -25.93 20.13
CA GLY A 239 -10.36 -26.91 21.02
C GLY A 239 -9.96 -28.35 20.69
N VAL A 240 -9.86 -28.69 19.39
CA VAL A 240 -9.38 -30.00 18.93
C VAL A 240 -7.90 -30.19 19.30
N GLU A 241 -7.06 -29.18 19.08
CA GLU A 241 -5.64 -29.21 19.44
C GLU A 241 -5.42 -29.32 20.96
N LEU A 242 -6.22 -28.63 21.77
CA LEU A 242 -6.23 -28.80 23.22
C LEU A 242 -6.59 -30.23 23.63
N ALA A 243 -7.60 -30.84 22.99
CA ALA A 243 -7.99 -32.21 23.28
C ALA A 243 -6.89 -33.22 22.88
N LEU A 244 -6.25 -33.02 21.73
CA LEU A 244 -5.13 -33.86 21.29
C LEU A 244 -3.89 -33.66 22.18
N GLY A 245 -3.54 -32.42 22.51
CA GLY A 245 -2.43 -32.07 23.38
C GLY A 245 -2.60 -32.65 24.79
N THR A 246 -3.79 -32.56 25.38
CA THR A 246 -4.09 -33.18 26.68
C THR A 246 -4.02 -34.71 26.62
N GLY A 247 -4.53 -35.33 25.56
CA GLY A 247 -4.41 -36.78 25.34
C GLY A 247 -2.95 -37.25 25.24
N LEU A 248 -2.12 -36.53 24.48
CA LEU A 248 -0.70 -36.81 24.35
C LEU A 248 0.08 -36.58 25.66
N ALA A 249 -0.24 -35.53 26.41
CA ALA A 249 0.34 -35.27 27.73
C ALA A 249 0.00 -36.38 28.72
N ALA A 250 -1.26 -36.83 28.74
CA ALA A 250 -1.69 -37.92 29.62
C ALA A 250 -0.98 -39.24 29.27
N LEU A 251 -0.77 -39.52 27.98
CA LEU A 251 0.01 -40.68 27.54
C LEU A 251 1.51 -40.54 27.88
N ALA A 252 2.08 -39.34 27.74
CA ALA A 252 3.46 -39.07 28.14
C ALA A 252 3.68 -39.25 29.65
N ALA A 253 2.72 -38.82 30.48
CA ALA A 253 2.76 -38.94 31.93
C ALA A 253 2.74 -40.39 32.44
N ARG A 254 2.22 -41.33 31.64
CA ARG A 254 2.24 -42.77 31.95
C ARG A 254 3.63 -43.41 31.83
N GLY A 255 4.62 -42.70 31.28
CA GLY A 255 6.00 -43.17 31.14
C GLY A 255 6.20 -44.19 30.01
N GLY A 256 7.46 -44.47 29.66
CA GLY A 256 7.83 -45.43 28.62
C GLY A 256 8.82 -44.89 27.58
N ARG A 257 9.21 -45.72 26.60
CA ARG A 257 10.25 -45.40 25.58
C ARG A 257 9.90 -44.26 24.61
N GLY A 258 8.69 -43.70 24.68
CA GLY A 258 8.22 -42.59 23.83
C GLY A 258 7.71 -41.35 24.57
N SER A 259 7.80 -41.29 25.91
CA SER A 259 7.17 -40.23 26.71
C SER A 259 7.68 -38.82 26.37
N ARG A 260 8.98 -38.67 26.07
CA ARG A 260 9.56 -37.38 25.66
C ARG A 260 9.00 -36.87 24.34
N ALA A 261 8.85 -37.76 23.34
CA ALA A 261 8.33 -37.41 22.03
C ALA A 261 6.83 -37.02 22.10
N LEU A 262 6.05 -37.75 22.91
CA LEU A 262 4.64 -37.43 23.17
C LEU A 262 4.49 -36.11 23.94
N GLY A 263 5.39 -35.85 24.91
CA GLY A 263 5.43 -34.58 25.64
C GLY A 263 5.76 -33.38 24.75
N SER A 264 6.73 -33.51 23.85
CA SER A 264 7.03 -32.46 22.87
C SER A 264 5.89 -32.23 21.88
N ALA A 265 5.25 -33.30 21.41
CA ALA A 265 4.09 -33.19 20.52
C ALA A 265 2.91 -32.51 21.23
N SER A 266 2.66 -32.83 22.50
CA SER A 266 1.67 -32.16 23.33
C SER A 266 1.95 -30.66 23.49
N ALA A 267 3.20 -30.27 23.77
CA ALA A 267 3.59 -28.88 23.89
C ALA A 267 3.37 -28.08 22.58
N LEU A 268 3.63 -28.70 21.43
CA LEU A 268 3.33 -28.10 20.12
C LEU A 268 1.81 -27.88 19.94
N MET A 269 0.99 -28.89 20.28
CA MET A 269 -0.47 -28.77 20.19
C MET A 269 -1.02 -27.67 21.11
N PHE A 270 -0.48 -27.52 22.32
CA PHE A 270 -0.87 -26.43 23.21
C PHE A 270 -0.43 -25.04 22.69
N SER A 271 0.73 -24.97 22.05
CA SER A 271 1.22 -23.71 21.47
C SER A 271 0.34 -23.25 20.30
N ASP A 272 -0.09 -24.19 19.45
CA ASP A 272 -0.98 -23.90 18.32
C ASP A 272 -2.37 -23.46 18.81
N ALA A 273 -2.94 -24.18 19.79
CA ALA A 273 -4.21 -23.80 20.39
C ALA A 273 -4.17 -22.41 21.06
N ALA A 274 -3.06 -22.07 21.72
CA ALA A 274 -2.84 -20.75 22.30
C ALA A 274 -2.78 -19.65 21.20
N LEU A 275 -2.14 -19.95 20.06
CA LEU A 275 -2.09 -19.03 18.93
C LEU A 275 -3.47 -18.83 18.31
N GLN A 276 -4.25 -19.90 18.14
CA GLN A 276 -5.60 -19.83 17.57
C GLN A 276 -6.59 -19.09 18.47
N THR A 277 -6.48 -19.25 19.79
CA THR A 277 -7.27 -18.49 20.77
C THR A 277 -6.86 -17.01 20.81
N ALA A 278 -5.56 -16.69 20.69
CA ALA A 278 -5.09 -15.32 20.56
C ALA A 278 -5.60 -14.65 19.28
N LEU A 279 -5.59 -15.36 18.14
CA LEU A 279 -6.16 -14.90 16.87
C LEU A 279 -7.69 -14.70 16.96
N TRP A 280 -8.39 -15.61 17.64
CA TRP A 280 -9.82 -15.43 17.88
C TRP A 280 -10.10 -14.16 18.70
N ALA A 281 -9.33 -13.93 19.76
CA ALA A 281 -9.48 -12.77 20.64
C ALA A 281 -9.19 -11.46 19.88
N SER A 282 -8.17 -11.43 19.01
CA SER A 282 -7.86 -10.26 18.18
C SER A 282 -8.95 -9.96 17.16
N VAL A 283 -9.44 -10.96 16.43
CA VAL A 283 -10.54 -10.81 15.45
C VAL A 283 -11.82 -10.33 16.15
N ARG A 284 -12.17 -10.92 17.30
CA ARG A 284 -13.38 -10.54 18.06
C ARG A 284 -13.25 -9.15 18.68
N GLY A 285 -12.07 -8.78 19.17
CA GLY A 285 -11.79 -7.46 19.72
C GLY A 285 -11.98 -6.34 18.67
N ARG A 286 -11.60 -6.59 17.42
CA ARG A 286 -11.81 -5.65 16.32
C ARG A 286 -13.27 -5.49 15.90
N LYS A 287 -14.06 -6.57 15.84
CA LYS A 287 -15.50 -6.46 15.51
C LYS A 287 -16.34 -5.65 16.51
N LYS A 288 -15.82 -5.40 17.72
CA LYS A 288 -16.50 -4.63 18.77
C LYS A 288 -16.13 -3.13 18.77
N ARG A 289 -15.12 -2.74 18.00
CA ARG A 289 -14.76 -1.34 17.77
C ARG A 289 -15.47 -0.86 16.51
#